data_AF-A0A933Z2C6-F1
#
_entry.id   AF-A0A933Z2C6-F1
#
_cell.length_a   1.000
_cell.length_b   1.000
_cell.length_c   1.000
_cell.angle_alpha   90.00
_cell.angle_beta   90.00
_cell.angle_gamma   90.00
#
_symmetry.space_group_name_H-M   'P 1'
#
loop_
_entity.id
_entity.type
_entity.pdbx_description
1 polymer ?
#
loop_
_entity_poly.entity_id
_entity_poly.type
_entity_poly.pdbx_seq_one_letter_code
_entity_poly.pdbx_strand_id
1 'polypeptide(L)'
;MDPVVFRLRVFLVVMLAVMVTGAVAVMQVEKLSPLDALYYTVVTITTVGYGDIHPQTPAGKMLAMLLILGGVGCFTGLVANGTELLVSRRAKMLRQQKQNVVIGVFFAELGTDLLARCAGLDPNLERLRPRLLVTGHWKDQDFDQALADLSGMGLGLNLEGYDLGQLREFLAGKSDLILRLLENPSLLEHEAFTDLLRSVFHLRDELAHRRDLTFLSPADRAHLTGDMQRAYLLLVGQWLPYLRHLKEAYPYLFSLAVRLNPFRENAHAEID
;
A
#
# COMPACT_ATOMS: atom_id res chain seq x y z
N MET A 1 14.57 -9.53 -5.61
CA MET A 1 15.22 -8.34 -5.02
C MET A 1 14.83 -7.13 -5.82
N ASP A 2 14.54 -5.99 -5.18
CA ASP A 2 14.28 -4.73 -5.87
C ASP A 2 15.49 -4.36 -6.76
N PRO A 3 15.31 -4.18 -8.09
CA PRO A 3 16.40 -3.88 -9.02
C PRO A 3 17.22 -2.66 -8.60
N VAL A 4 16.58 -1.65 -8.01
CA VAL A 4 17.26 -0.43 -7.54
C VAL A 4 18.20 -0.74 -6.38
N VAL A 5 17.74 -1.55 -5.42
CA VAL A 5 18.54 -1.96 -4.25
C VAL A 5 19.72 -2.82 -4.68
N PHE A 6 19.54 -3.69 -5.67
CA PHE A 6 20.63 -4.48 -6.23
C PHE A 6 21.70 -3.60 -6.88
N ARG A 7 21.31 -2.68 -7.78
CA ARG A 7 22.23 -1.72 -8.42
C ARG A 7 23.00 -0.91 -7.37
N LEU A 8 22.30 -0.38 -6.36
CA LEU A 8 22.93 0.39 -5.28
C LEU A 8 24.00 -0.40 -4.52
N ARG A 9 23.73 -1.68 -4.22
CA ARG A 9 24.71 -2.57 -3.57
C ARG A 9 25.94 -2.78 -4.45
N VAL A 10 25.75 -3.00 -5.75
CA VAL A 10 26.87 -3.16 -6.70
C VAL A 10 27.73 -1.89 -6.74
N PHE A 11 27.13 -0.71 -6.89
CA PHE A 11 27.86 0.56 -6.88
C PHE A 11 28.62 0.80 -5.57
N LEU A 12 28.01 0.44 -4.43
CA LEU A 12 28.65 0.59 -3.12
C LEU A 12 29.87 -0.34 -2.98
N VAL A 13 29.76 -1.59 -3.39
CA VAL A 13 30.88 -2.55 -3.37
C VAL A 13 32.00 -2.11 -4.31
N VAL A 14 31.67 -1.69 -5.54
CA VAL A 14 32.66 -1.21 -6.52
C VAL A 14 33.34 0.06 -6.00
N MET A 15 32.60 1.01 -5.41
CA MET A 15 33.17 2.22 -4.84
C MET A 15 34.16 1.90 -3.72
N LEU A 16 33.81 0.99 -2.80
CA LEU A 16 34.73 0.56 -1.73
C LEU A 16 35.99 -0.09 -2.31
N ALA A 17 35.85 -0.94 -3.34
CA ALA A 17 36.99 -1.54 -4.01
C ALA A 17 37.89 -0.48 -4.67
N VAL A 18 37.32 0.50 -5.37
CA VAL A 18 38.06 1.61 -5.99
C VAL A 18 38.75 2.48 -4.93
N MET A 19 38.10 2.74 -3.80
CA MET A 19 38.69 3.51 -2.70
C MET A 19 39.86 2.79 -2.06
N VAL A 20 39.73 1.50 -1.76
CA VAL A 20 40.81 0.70 -1.16
C VAL A 20 41.98 0.56 -2.13
N THR A 21 41.71 0.19 -3.38
CA THR A 21 42.76 0.03 -4.40
C THR A 21 43.43 1.36 -4.74
N GLY A 22 42.67 2.45 -4.87
CA GLY A 22 43.18 3.79 -5.06
C GLY A 22 44.07 4.26 -3.91
N ALA A 23 43.61 4.09 -2.66
CA ALA A 23 44.39 4.46 -1.49
C ALA A 23 45.71 3.67 -1.40
N VAL A 24 45.67 2.35 -1.60
CA VAL A 24 46.89 1.52 -1.59
C VAL A 24 47.86 1.92 -2.71
N ALA A 25 47.36 2.21 -3.90
CA ALA A 25 48.20 2.57 -5.03
C ALA A 25 48.85 3.95 -4.86
N VAL A 26 48.11 4.95 -4.39
CA VAL A 26 48.68 6.27 -4.06
C VAL A 26 49.68 6.15 -2.91
N MET A 27 49.36 5.36 -1.88
CA MET A 27 50.26 5.10 -0.75
C MET A 27 51.61 4.56 -1.20
N GLN A 28 51.64 3.62 -2.15
CA GLN A 28 52.90 3.04 -2.65
C GLN A 28 53.67 4.00 -3.56
N VAL A 29 52.98 4.73 -4.44
CA VAL A 29 53.62 5.59 -5.45
C VAL A 29 54.12 6.90 -4.85
N GLU A 30 53.32 7.54 -4.00
CA GLU A 30 53.64 8.83 -3.38
C GLU A 30 54.21 8.68 -1.95
N LYS A 31 54.36 7.44 -1.46
CA LYS A 31 54.87 7.12 -0.11
C LYS A 31 54.13 7.83 1.03
N LEU A 32 52.84 8.07 0.84
CA LEU A 32 51.97 8.70 1.85
C LEU A 32 51.72 7.76 3.02
N SER A 33 51.34 8.32 4.17
CA SER A 33 50.81 7.51 5.27
C SER A 33 49.47 6.86 4.86
N PRO A 34 49.05 5.74 5.48
CA PRO A 34 47.77 5.10 5.16
C PRO A 34 46.56 6.03 5.31
N LEU A 35 46.60 6.92 6.31
CA LEU A 35 45.52 7.86 6.58
C LEU A 35 45.48 8.97 5.52
N ASP A 36 46.63 9.52 5.13
CA ASP A 36 46.73 10.56 4.11
C ASP A 36 46.33 10.03 2.72
N ALA A 37 46.70 8.79 2.40
CA ALA A 37 46.34 8.15 1.13
C ALA A 37 44.83 7.87 1.03
N LEU A 38 44.21 7.42 2.13
CA LEU A 38 42.76 7.25 2.22
C LEU A 38 42.04 8.60 2.13
N TYR A 39 42.51 9.59 2.89
CA TYR A 39 41.97 10.95 2.88
C TYR A 39 42.01 11.57 1.48
N TYR A 40 43.17 11.53 0.81
CA TYR A 40 43.33 11.99 -0.57
C TYR A 40 42.33 11.30 -1.51
N THR A 41 42.21 9.96 -1.38
CA THR A 41 41.32 9.15 -2.23
C THR A 41 39.86 9.52 -2.01
N VAL A 42 39.42 9.67 -0.75
CA VAL A 42 38.05 10.10 -0.40
C VAL A 42 37.76 11.48 -0.98
N VAL A 43 38.62 12.47 -0.70
CA VAL A 43 38.44 13.87 -1.12
C VAL A 43 38.43 14.01 -2.65
N THR A 44 39.23 13.20 -3.34
CA THR A 44 39.29 13.17 -4.80
C THR A 44 38.03 12.54 -5.40
N ILE A 45 37.64 11.35 -4.94
CA ILE A 45 36.48 10.60 -5.48
C ILE A 45 35.16 11.32 -5.19
N THR A 46 35.04 11.94 -4.02
CA THR A 46 33.86 12.73 -3.62
C THR A 46 33.83 14.12 -4.27
N THR A 47 34.82 14.47 -5.10
CA THR A 47 34.94 15.76 -5.79
C THR A 47 35.06 16.98 -4.86
N VAL A 48 35.42 16.78 -3.59
CA VAL A 48 35.64 17.88 -2.63
C VAL A 48 36.92 18.63 -2.97
N GLY A 49 38.01 17.89 -3.24
CA GLY A 49 39.23 18.45 -3.82
C GLY A 49 39.91 19.58 -3.05
N TYR A 50 40.15 19.44 -1.74
CA TYR A 50 40.79 20.49 -0.93
C TYR A 50 42.17 20.95 -1.45
N GLY A 51 42.91 20.06 -2.13
CA GLY A 51 44.18 20.38 -2.78
C GLY A 51 45.40 20.44 -1.84
N ASP A 52 45.18 20.18 -0.55
CA ASP A 52 46.19 20.08 0.51
C ASP A 52 47.15 18.90 0.29
N ILE A 53 46.63 17.76 -0.18
CA ILE A 53 47.43 16.61 -0.62
C ILE A 53 47.22 16.41 -2.11
N HIS A 54 48.32 16.33 -2.86
CA HIS A 54 48.28 16.08 -4.30
C HIS A 54 49.55 15.34 -4.78
N PRO A 55 49.44 14.52 -5.85
CA PRO A 55 50.57 13.75 -6.35
C PRO A 55 51.66 14.66 -6.92
N GLN A 56 52.90 14.45 -6.48
CA GLN A 56 54.06 15.20 -6.96
C GLN A 56 54.73 14.50 -8.14
N THR A 57 54.66 13.17 -8.19
CA THR A 57 55.36 12.38 -9.21
C THR A 57 54.56 12.28 -10.51
N PRO A 58 55.22 12.12 -11.67
CA PRO A 58 54.53 11.85 -12.93
C PRO A 58 53.64 10.60 -12.86
N ALA A 59 54.12 9.53 -12.20
CA ALA A 59 53.37 8.29 -12.01
C ALA A 59 52.12 8.49 -11.13
N GLY A 60 52.24 9.23 -10.04
CA GLY A 60 51.11 9.55 -9.16
C GLY A 60 50.07 10.44 -9.84
N LYS A 61 50.50 11.38 -10.69
CA LYS A 61 49.57 12.18 -11.52
C LYS A 61 48.80 11.31 -12.52
N MET A 62 49.46 10.34 -13.17
CA MET A 62 48.77 9.37 -14.03
C MET A 62 47.77 8.52 -13.26
N LEU A 63 48.14 8.05 -12.07
CA LEU A 63 47.26 7.27 -11.20
C LEU A 63 46.06 8.10 -10.74
N ALA A 64 46.28 9.36 -10.38
CA ALA A 64 45.21 10.30 -10.01
C ALA A 64 44.22 10.53 -11.16
N MET A 65 44.70 10.69 -12.40
CA MET A 65 43.82 10.82 -13.57
C MET A 65 42.93 9.59 -13.74
N LEU A 66 43.47 8.37 -13.57
CA LEU A 66 42.68 7.13 -13.61
C LEU A 66 41.68 7.05 -12.45
N LEU A 67 42.12 7.40 -11.24
CA LEU A 67 41.29 7.40 -10.04
C LEU A 67 40.12 8.39 -10.16
N ILE A 68 40.35 9.57 -10.73
CA ILE A 68 39.30 10.56 -10.97
C ILE A 68 38.29 10.00 -11.97
N LEU A 69 38.73 9.51 -13.14
CA LEU A 69 37.84 8.99 -14.18
C LEU A 69 36.98 7.83 -13.67
N GLY A 70 37.58 6.85 -12.98
CA GLY A 70 36.85 5.69 -12.47
C GLY A 70 36.07 5.99 -11.18
N GLY A 71 36.70 6.66 -10.23
CA GLY A 71 36.16 6.91 -8.90
C GLY A 71 35.03 7.92 -8.90
N VAL A 72 35.18 9.06 -9.57
CA VAL A 72 34.11 10.07 -9.66
C VAL A 72 32.89 9.50 -10.38
N GLY A 73 33.10 8.70 -11.42
CA GLY A 73 32.02 7.99 -12.11
C GLY A 73 31.25 7.03 -11.18
N CYS A 74 31.98 6.25 -10.37
CA CYS A 74 31.37 5.36 -9.37
C CYS A 74 30.61 6.13 -8.30
N PHE A 75 31.18 7.21 -7.77
CA PHE A 75 30.54 8.04 -6.75
C PHE A 75 29.27 8.72 -7.28
N THR A 76 29.33 9.30 -8.47
CA THR A 76 28.17 9.92 -9.14
C THR A 76 27.07 8.88 -9.37
N GLY A 77 27.43 7.68 -9.83
CA GLY A 77 26.48 6.59 -10.00
C GLY A 77 25.82 6.15 -8.68
N LEU A 78 26.59 6.09 -7.59
CA LEU A 78 26.06 5.78 -6.26
C LEU A 78 25.05 6.84 -5.79
N VAL A 79 25.40 8.13 -5.91
CA VAL A 79 24.50 9.25 -5.55
C VAL A 79 23.24 9.21 -6.40
N ALA A 80 23.36 9.04 -7.72
CA ALA A 80 22.22 8.97 -8.63
C ALA A 80 21.24 7.85 -8.25
N ASN A 81 21.72 6.61 -8.05
CA ASN A 81 20.87 5.49 -7.64
C ASN A 81 20.27 5.70 -6.24
N GLY A 82 21.02 6.34 -5.33
CA GLY A 82 20.51 6.72 -4.01
C GLY A 82 19.35 7.71 -4.10
N THR A 83 19.49 8.75 -4.93
CA THR A 83 18.41 9.73 -5.16
C THR A 83 17.20 9.10 -5.84
N GLU A 84 17.38 8.23 -6.84
CA GLU A 84 16.30 7.49 -7.51
C GLU A 84 15.51 6.63 -6.51
N LEU A 85 16.19 5.94 -5.60
CA LEU A 85 15.54 5.16 -4.55
C LEU A 85 14.67 6.03 -3.63
N LEU A 86 15.19 7.19 -3.20
CA LEU A 86 14.46 8.11 -2.34
C LEU A 86 13.22 8.69 -3.03
N VAL A 87 13.38 9.13 -4.28
CA VAL A 87 12.27 9.66 -5.10
C VAL A 87 11.22 8.58 -5.34
N SER A 88 11.64 7.37 -5.70
CA SER A 88 10.74 6.24 -5.95
C SER A 88 9.97 5.84 -4.69
N ARG A 89 10.63 5.79 -3.53
CA ARG A 89 9.97 5.53 -2.24
C ARG A 89 8.95 6.61 -1.90
N ARG A 90 9.31 7.89 -2.08
CA ARG A 90 8.39 9.01 -1.83
C ARG A 90 7.19 8.95 -2.76
N ALA A 91 7.40 8.69 -4.06
CA ALA A 91 6.32 8.54 -5.03
C ALA A 91 5.38 7.38 -4.66
N LYS A 92 5.93 6.23 -4.26
CA LYS A 92 5.14 5.09 -3.78
C LYS A 92 4.30 5.42 -2.55
N MET A 93 4.89 6.09 -1.54
CA MET A 93 4.16 6.51 -0.35
C MET A 93 3.01 7.46 -0.67
N LEU A 94 3.25 8.46 -1.54
CA LEU A 94 2.21 9.40 -1.96
C LEU A 94 1.08 8.70 -2.73
N ARG A 95 1.40 7.72 -3.57
CA ARG A 95 0.38 6.90 -4.27
C ARG A 95 -0.47 6.11 -3.28
N GLN A 96 0.16 5.46 -2.31
CA GLN A 96 -0.55 4.68 -1.28
C GLN A 96 -1.43 5.58 -0.40
N GLN A 97 -0.96 6.78 -0.04
CA GLN A 97 -1.78 7.76 0.67
C GLN A 97 -3.00 8.19 -0.13
N LYS A 98 -2.84 8.49 -1.43
CA LYS A 98 -3.97 8.83 -2.30
C LYS A 98 -4.98 7.69 -2.39
N GLN A 99 -4.52 6.45 -2.52
CA GLN A 99 -5.39 5.27 -2.52
C GLN A 99 -6.19 5.16 -1.22
N ASN A 100 -5.53 5.31 -0.06
CA ASN A 100 -6.20 5.23 1.23
C ASN A 100 -7.26 6.32 1.43
N VAL A 101 -7.04 7.52 0.89
CA VAL A 101 -8.05 8.59 0.89
C VAL A 101 -9.27 8.17 0.08
N VAL A 102 -9.06 7.60 -1.11
CA VAL A 102 -10.14 7.13 -1.99
C VAL A 102 -10.95 6.00 -1.34
N ILE A 103 -10.26 5.03 -0.72
CA ILE A 103 -10.88 3.96 0.07
C ILE A 103 -11.66 4.54 1.25
N GLY A 104 -11.11 5.56 1.93
CA GLY A 104 -11.79 6.25 3.02
C GLY A 104 -13.09 6.93 2.58
N VAL A 105 -13.09 7.63 1.44
CA VAL A 105 -14.31 8.22 0.86
C VAL A 105 -15.33 7.12 0.53
N PHE A 106 -14.90 6.00 -0.04
CA PHE A 106 -15.78 4.87 -0.33
C PHE A 106 -16.44 4.33 0.96
N PHE A 107 -15.67 4.05 2.01
CA PHE A 107 -16.24 3.51 3.26
C PHE A 107 -17.09 4.52 4.01
N ALA A 108 -16.76 5.81 3.96
CA ALA A 108 -17.56 6.86 4.57
C ALA A 108 -18.93 7.03 3.89
N GLU A 109 -19.00 6.86 2.56
CA GLU A 109 -20.20 7.18 1.80
C GLU A 109 -21.04 5.96 1.40
N LEU A 110 -20.45 4.78 1.27
CA LEU A 110 -21.14 3.57 0.76
C LEU A 110 -20.70 2.30 1.49
N GLY A 111 -19.40 2.09 1.65
CA GLY A 111 -18.83 0.80 2.05
C GLY A 111 -19.27 0.34 3.43
N THR A 112 -19.34 1.24 4.41
CA THR A 112 -19.74 0.88 5.79
C THR A 112 -21.20 0.47 5.85
N ASP A 113 -22.09 1.25 5.23
CA ASP A 113 -23.53 0.95 5.20
C ASP A 113 -23.83 -0.32 4.41
N LEU A 114 -23.16 -0.52 3.27
CA LEU A 114 -23.31 -1.74 2.49
C LEU A 114 -22.80 -2.96 3.28
N LEU A 115 -21.67 -2.83 3.97
CA LEU A 115 -21.13 -3.87 4.83
C LEU A 115 -22.07 -4.20 6.00
N ALA A 116 -22.68 -3.20 6.64
CA ALA A 116 -23.66 -3.39 7.70
C ALA A 116 -24.92 -4.12 7.21
N ARG A 117 -25.42 -3.77 6.02
CA ARG A 117 -26.55 -4.48 5.40
C ARG A 117 -26.19 -5.94 5.10
N CYS A 118 -25.00 -6.21 4.58
CA CYS A 118 -24.54 -7.58 4.34
C CYS A 118 -24.38 -8.37 5.66
N ALA A 119 -23.75 -7.78 6.67
CA ALA A 119 -23.55 -8.42 7.97
C ALA A 119 -24.88 -8.77 8.65
N GLY A 120 -25.89 -7.89 8.56
CA GLY A 120 -27.23 -8.14 9.09
C GLY A 120 -27.99 -9.27 8.38
N LEU A 121 -27.56 -9.67 7.18
CA LEU A 121 -28.13 -10.77 6.40
C LEU A 121 -27.30 -12.06 6.50
N ASP A 122 -26.20 -12.05 7.25
CA ASP A 122 -25.35 -13.22 7.42
C ASP A 122 -25.89 -14.13 8.53
N PRO A 123 -26.35 -15.35 8.20
CA PRO A 123 -26.85 -16.29 9.22
C PRO A 123 -25.76 -16.75 10.20
N ASN A 124 -24.48 -16.58 9.85
CA ASN A 124 -23.33 -16.96 10.65
C ASN A 124 -22.74 -15.77 11.44
N LEU A 125 -23.40 -14.62 11.50
CA LEU A 125 -22.87 -13.40 12.12
C LEU A 125 -22.30 -13.63 13.53
N GLU A 126 -23.00 -14.40 14.37
CA GLU A 126 -22.55 -14.76 15.73
C GLU A 126 -21.19 -15.48 15.76
N ARG A 127 -20.91 -16.32 14.77
CA ARG A 127 -19.64 -17.05 14.66
C ARG A 127 -18.51 -16.16 14.12
N LEU A 128 -18.86 -15.15 13.34
CA LEU A 128 -17.91 -14.20 12.75
C LEU A 128 -17.50 -13.10 13.73
N ARG A 129 -18.41 -12.69 14.62
CA ARG A 129 -18.22 -11.57 15.54
C ARG A 129 -16.91 -11.62 16.33
N PRO A 130 -16.49 -12.75 16.95
CA PRO A 130 -15.21 -12.79 17.68
C PRO A 130 -13.98 -12.53 16.80
N ARG A 131 -14.07 -12.76 15.49
CA ARG A 131 -12.97 -12.64 14.53
C ARG A 131 -12.97 -11.31 13.78
N LEU A 132 -14.10 -10.61 13.72
CA LEU A 132 -14.28 -9.35 12.96
C LEU A 132 -14.67 -8.15 13.83
N LEU A 133 -14.89 -8.36 15.13
CA LEU A 133 -15.11 -7.28 16.09
C LEU A 133 -13.77 -6.59 16.42
N VAL A 134 -13.33 -5.72 15.51
CA VAL A 134 -12.16 -4.86 15.69
C VAL A 134 -12.36 -3.97 16.91
N THR A 135 -11.39 -3.97 17.81
CA THR A 135 -11.36 -3.12 19.01
C THR A 135 -10.11 -2.23 19.01
N GLY A 136 -10.05 -1.25 19.92
CA GLY A 136 -8.89 -0.37 20.07
C GLY A 136 -7.56 -1.10 20.36
N HIS A 137 -7.65 -2.33 20.87
CA HIS A 137 -6.50 -3.14 21.28
C HIS A 137 -5.88 -3.97 20.16
N TRP A 138 -6.56 -4.12 19.03
CA TRP A 138 -6.08 -4.91 17.89
C TRP A 138 -4.73 -4.44 17.38
N LYS A 139 -3.73 -5.31 17.32
CA LYS A 139 -2.41 -5.07 16.73
C LYS A 139 -2.40 -5.49 15.25
N ASP A 140 -1.34 -5.15 14.54
CA ASP A 140 -1.18 -5.49 13.12
C ASP A 140 -1.34 -6.99 12.86
N GLN A 141 -0.84 -7.82 13.79
CA GLN A 141 -0.99 -9.28 13.76
C GLN A 141 -2.44 -9.75 13.81
N ASP A 142 -3.31 -9.07 14.56
CA ASP A 142 -4.73 -9.42 14.65
C ASP A 142 -5.44 -9.15 13.32
N PHE A 143 -5.10 -8.02 12.67
CA PHE A 143 -5.60 -7.73 11.33
C PHE A 143 -5.06 -8.72 10.29
N ASP A 144 -3.78 -9.10 10.36
CA ASP A 144 -3.19 -10.08 9.44
C ASP A 144 -3.85 -11.46 9.60
N GLN A 145 -4.09 -11.88 10.84
CA GLN A 145 -4.78 -13.13 11.13
C GLN A 145 -6.22 -13.12 10.61
N ALA A 146 -6.97 -12.04 10.87
CA ALA A 146 -8.33 -11.90 10.37
C ALA A 146 -8.40 -11.91 8.83
N LEU A 147 -7.44 -11.29 8.14
CA LEU A 147 -7.34 -11.32 6.68
C LEU A 147 -6.96 -12.70 6.13
N ALA A 148 -6.00 -13.38 6.76
CA ALA A 148 -5.56 -14.72 6.35
C ALA A 148 -6.70 -15.75 6.46
N ASP A 149 -7.53 -15.59 7.50
CA ASP A 149 -8.63 -16.49 7.78
C ASP A 149 -9.90 -16.21 6.95
N LEU A 150 -9.97 -15.04 6.30
CA LEU A 150 -11.20 -14.47 5.73
C LEU A 150 -11.94 -15.41 4.79
N SER A 151 -11.23 -16.08 3.89
CA SER A 151 -11.82 -17.03 2.92
C SER A 151 -12.41 -18.28 3.59
N GLY A 152 -11.87 -18.68 4.74
CA GLY A 152 -12.32 -19.82 5.54
C GLY A 152 -13.38 -19.47 6.58
N MET A 153 -13.74 -18.18 6.74
CA MET A 153 -14.73 -17.76 7.75
C MET A 153 -16.16 -18.17 7.41
N GLY A 154 -16.45 -18.49 6.14
CA GLY A 154 -17.80 -18.90 5.72
C GLY A 154 -18.82 -17.76 5.75
N LEU A 155 -18.39 -16.56 5.34
CA LEU A 155 -19.26 -15.39 5.13
C LEU A 155 -20.43 -15.78 4.23
N GLY A 156 -21.64 -15.74 4.78
CA GLY A 156 -22.86 -16.15 4.11
C GLY A 156 -23.82 -14.98 3.90
N LEU A 157 -24.78 -15.14 3.00
CA LEU A 157 -25.89 -14.21 2.85
C LEU A 157 -27.19 -14.97 2.69
N ASN A 158 -28.21 -14.56 3.44
CA ASN A 158 -29.58 -14.97 3.22
C ASN A 158 -30.44 -13.75 2.83
N LEU A 159 -30.90 -13.71 1.59
CA LEU A 159 -31.76 -12.65 1.06
C LEU A 159 -33.26 -12.93 1.24
N GLU A 160 -33.63 -13.98 1.97
CA GLU A 160 -35.03 -14.30 2.24
C GLU A 160 -35.70 -13.19 3.07
N GLY A 161 -36.81 -12.65 2.56
CA GLY A 161 -37.52 -11.53 3.18
C GLY A 161 -36.82 -10.18 3.12
N TYR A 162 -35.62 -10.08 2.52
CA TYR A 162 -34.91 -8.81 2.38
C TYR A 162 -35.49 -7.96 1.25
N ASP A 163 -35.68 -6.66 1.52
CA ASP A 163 -36.16 -5.69 0.56
C ASP A 163 -35.04 -5.27 -0.40
N LEU A 164 -34.96 -5.96 -1.53
CA LEU A 164 -34.02 -5.63 -2.62
C LEU A 164 -34.33 -4.28 -3.28
N GLY A 165 -35.55 -3.75 -3.14
CA GLY A 165 -35.92 -2.42 -3.61
C GLY A 165 -35.16 -1.33 -2.86
N GLN A 166 -35.07 -1.43 -1.54
CA GLN A 166 -34.27 -0.52 -0.72
C GLN A 166 -32.77 -0.58 -1.06
N LEU A 167 -32.24 -1.79 -1.31
CA LEU A 167 -30.84 -1.93 -1.72
C LEU A 167 -30.59 -1.27 -3.08
N ARG A 168 -31.51 -1.45 -4.04
CA ARG A 168 -31.45 -0.80 -5.35
C ARG A 168 -31.44 0.71 -5.20
N GLU A 169 -32.35 1.29 -4.41
CA GLU A 169 -32.42 2.74 -4.20
C GLU A 169 -31.16 3.30 -3.53
N PHE A 170 -30.64 2.60 -2.51
CA PHE A 170 -29.39 2.94 -1.86
C PHE A 170 -28.21 2.97 -2.85
N LEU A 171 -28.03 1.91 -3.65
CA LEU A 171 -26.94 1.83 -4.63
C LEU A 171 -27.13 2.81 -5.79
N ALA A 172 -28.37 3.04 -6.22
CA ALA A 172 -28.70 4.04 -7.23
C ALA A 172 -28.32 5.45 -6.77
N GLY A 173 -28.61 5.80 -5.51
CA GLY A 173 -28.23 7.08 -4.90
C GLY A 173 -26.72 7.31 -4.79
N LYS A 174 -25.90 6.26 -4.93
CA LYS A 174 -24.43 6.32 -4.87
C LYS A 174 -23.76 6.09 -6.23
N SER A 175 -24.52 6.13 -7.34
CA SER A 175 -24.02 5.85 -8.70
C SER A 175 -22.87 6.79 -9.11
N ASP A 176 -23.03 8.10 -8.88
CA ASP A 176 -22.02 9.10 -9.25
C ASP A 176 -20.72 8.89 -8.48
N LEU A 177 -20.81 8.46 -7.21
CA LEU A 177 -19.65 8.12 -6.41
C LEU A 177 -18.91 6.92 -7.02
N ILE A 178 -19.61 5.82 -7.28
CA ILE A 178 -18.99 4.59 -7.82
C ILE A 178 -18.28 4.89 -9.16
N LEU A 179 -18.91 5.64 -10.05
CA LEU A 179 -18.33 6.04 -11.33
C LEU A 179 -17.08 6.91 -11.15
N ARG A 180 -17.14 7.95 -10.30
CA ARG A 180 -15.97 8.81 -10.02
C ARG A 180 -14.81 8.04 -9.39
N LEU A 181 -15.10 7.05 -8.55
CA LEU A 181 -14.09 6.18 -7.97
C LEU A 181 -13.46 5.31 -9.05
N LEU A 182 -14.25 4.66 -9.91
CA LEU A 182 -13.75 3.83 -11.03
C LEU A 182 -12.91 4.61 -12.04
N GLU A 183 -13.23 5.90 -12.27
CA GLU A 183 -12.46 6.79 -13.14
C GLU A 183 -11.13 7.25 -12.52
N ASN A 184 -10.89 6.99 -11.22
CA ASN A 184 -9.69 7.46 -10.56
C ASN A 184 -8.46 6.63 -10.99
N PRO A 185 -7.46 7.25 -11.64
CA PRO A 185 -6.29 6.53 -12.15
C PRO A 185 -5.43 5.92 -11.03
N SER A 186 -5.56 6.39 -9.79
CA SER A 186 -4.81 5.86 -8.64
C SER A 186 -5.28 4.45 -8.24
N LEU A 187 -6.47 4.02 -8.68
CA LEU A 187 -7.03 2.71 -8.35
C LEU A 187 -6.56 1.59 -9.29
N LEU A 188 -6.09 1.93 -10.50
CA LEU A 188 -5.62 0.96 -11.50
C LEU A 188 -4.47 0.06 -10.99
N GLU A 189 -3.74 0.49 -9.96
CA GLU A 189 -2.66 -0.27 -9.35
C GLU A 189 -3.11 -1.16 -8.17
N HIS A 190 -4.35 -1.02 -7.68
CA HIS A 190 -4.86 -1.75 -6.52
C HIS A 190 -5.96 -2.73 -6.93
N GLU A 191 -5.56 -3.95 -7.28
CA GLU A 191 -6.47 -5.00 -7.79
C GLU A 191 -7.65 -5.23 -6.85
N ALA A 192 -7.40 -5.46 -5.56
CA ALA A 192 -8.45 -5.88 -4.65
C ALA A 192 -9.54 -4.81 -4.35
N PHE A 193 -9.23 -3.51 -4.43
CA PHE A 193 -10.23 -2.44 -4.27
C PHE A 193 -10.94 -2.17 -5.60
N THR A 194 -10.23 -2.31 -6.73
CA THR A 194 -10.84 -2.26 -8.06
C THR A 194 -11.85 -3.39 -8.24
N ASP A 195 -11.52 -4.60 -7.78
CA ASP A 195 -12.43 -5.76 -7.81
C ASP A 195 -13.65 -5.52 -6.93
N LEU A 196 -13.48 -4.91 -5.75
CA LEU A 196 -14.59 -4.49 -4.90
C LEU A 196 -15.51 -3.50 -5.63
N LEU A 197 -14.97 -2.41 -6.17
CA LEU A 197 -15.76 -1.41 -6.88
C LEU A 197 -16.50 -2.01 -8.08
N ARG A 198 -15.83 -2.89 -8.84
CA ARG A 198 -16.43 -3.61 -9.96
C ARG A 198 -17.56 -4.53 -9.50
N SER A 199 -17.37 -5.28 -8.41
CA SER A 199 -18.40 -6.15 -7.84
C SER A 199 -19.63 -5.36 -7.38
N VAL A 200 -19.42 -4.22 -6.70
CA VAL A 200 -20.51 -3.34 -6.26
C VAL A 200 -21.23 -2.70 -7.44
N PHE A 201 -20.48 -2.28 -8.47
CA PHE A 201 -21.03 -1.73 -9.70
C PHE A 201 -21.89 -2.76 -10.44
N HIS A 202 -21.41 -3.99 -10.60
CA HIS A 202 -22.20 -5.06 -11.22
C HIS A 202 -23.48 -5.37 -10.46
N LEU A 203 -23.42 -5.47 -9.11
CA LEU A 203 -24.61 -5.66 -8.29
C LEU A 203 -25.62 -4.52 -8.48
N ARG A 204 -25.13 -3.28 -8.49
CA ARG A 204 -25.95 -2.08 -8.73
C ARG A 204 -26.61 -2.12 -10.11
N ASP A 205 -25.86 -2.44 -11.15
CA ASP A 205 -26.38 -2.53 -12.52
C ASP A 205 -27.41 -3.64 -12.66
N GLU A 206 -27.13 -4.83 -12.11
CA GLU A 206 -28.07 -5.95 -12.14
C GLU A 206 -29.39 -5.59 -11.46
N LEU A 207 -29.34 -4.95 -10.29
CA LEU A 207 -30.54 -4.48 -9.58
C LEU A 207 -31.28 -3.36 -10.34
N ALA A 208 -30.56 -2.47 -11.02
CA ALA A 208 -31.16 -1.36 -11.77
C ALA A 208 -31.93 -1.83 -13.02
N HIS A 209 -31.47 -2.90 -13.68
CA HIS A 209 -32.11 -3.43 -14.88
C HIS A 209 -33.35 -4.30 -14.58
N ARG A 210 -33.53 -4.74 -13.33
CA ARG A 210 -34.66 -5.57 -12.90
C ARG A 210 -35.88 -4.68 -12.63
N ARG A 211 -36.95 -4.89 -13.42
CA ARG A 211 -38.21 -4.13 -13.31
C ARG A 211 -39.01 -4.48 -12.05
N ASP A 212 -38.99 -5.75 -11.65
CA ASP A 212 -39.67 -6.26 -10.46
C ASP A 212 -38.69 -7.09 -9.62
N LEU A 213 -38.55 -6.73 -8.35
CA LEU A 213 -37.70 -7.38 -7.37
C LEU A 213 -38.51 -8.16 -6.32
N THR A 214 -39.84 -8.05 -6.36
CA THR A 214 -40.74 -8.71 -5.40
C THR A 214 -40.94 -10.18 -5.76
N PHE A 215 -40.99 -10.51 -7.05
CA PHE A 215 -41.17 -11.88 -7.55
C PHE A 215 -39.97 -12.36 -8.41
N LEU A 216 -38.83 -12.59 -7.75
CA LEU A 216 -37.65 -13.17 -8.40
C LEU A 216 -37.75 -14.69 -8.51
N SER A 217 -37.28 -15.25 -9.64
CA SER A 217 -37.12 -16.69 -9.78
C SER A 217 -36.08 -17.22 -8.77
N PRO A 218 -36.14 -18.51 -8.37
CA PRO A 218 -35.15 -19.08 -7.46
C PRO A 218 -33.72 -18.99 -8.00
N ALA A 219 -33.54 -19.14 -9.32
CA ALA A 219 -32.25 -19.02 -9.98
C ALA A 219 -31.70 -17.59 -9.94
N ASP A 220 -32.54 -16.60 -10.24
CA ASP A 220 -32.17 -15.17 -10.16
C ASP A 220 -31.82 -14.76 -8.73
N ARG A 221 -32.58 -15.23 -7.76
CA ARG A 221 -32.30 -14.96 -6.34
C ARG A 221 -30.98 -15.57 -5.92
N ALA A 222 -30.70 -16.82 -6.32
CA ALA A 222 -29.42 -17.47 -6.04
C ALA A 222 -28.24 -16.74 -6.69
N HIS A 223 -28.40 -16.25 -7.92
CA HIS A 223 -27.40 -15.44 -8.61
C HIS A 223 -27.09 -14.15 -7.83
N LEU A 224 -28.12 -13.37 -7.49
CA LEU A 224 -27.96 -12.13 -6.72
C LEU A 224 -27.35 -12.36 -5.34
N THR A 225 -27.74 -13.43 -4.65
CA THR A 225 -27.12 -13.82 -3.37
C THR A 225 -25.62 -14.07 -3.55
N GLY A 226 -25.23 -14.81 -4.59
CA GLY A 226 -23.83 -15.07 -4.90
C GLY A 226 -23.04 -13.78 -5.20
N ASP A 227 -23.62 -12.87 -5.98
CA ASP A 227 -23.00 -11.59 -6.34
C ASP A 227 -22.82 -10.68 -5.13
N MET A 228 -23.85 -10.56 -4.29
CA MET A 228 -23.78 -9.83 -3.04
C MET A 228 -22.80 -10.47 -2.05
N GLN A 229 -22.68 -11.81 -2.04
CA GLN A 229 -21.75 -12.53 -1.16
C GLN A 229 -20.29 -12.31 -1.59
N ARG A 230 -20.02 -12.28 -2.91
CA ARG A 230 -18.71 -11.86 -3.43
C ARG A 230 -18.37 -10.43 -3.02
N ALA A 231 -19.32 -9.51 -3.16
CA ALA A 231 -19.13 -8.13 -2.74
C ALA A 231 -18.88 -8.03 -1.22
N TYR A 232 -19.60 -8.81 -0.40
CA TYR A 232 -19.43 -8.86 1.04
C TYR A 232 -18.04 -9.34 1.46
N LEU A 233 -17.53 -10.42 0.83
CA LEU A 233 -16.17 -10.91 1.07
C LEU A 233 -15.12 -9.82 0.74
N LEU A 234 -15.26 -9.16 -0.41
CA LEU A 234 -14.36 -8.08 -0.83
C LEU A 234 -14.48 -6.85 0.08
N LEU A 235 -15.68 -6.52 0.58
CA LEU A 235 -15.91 -5.43 1.52
C LEU A 235 -15.13 -5.67 2.82
N VAL A 236 -15.28 -6.84 3.44
CA VAL A 236 -14.53 -7.17 4.67
C VAL A 236 -13.02 -7.16 4.41
N GLY A 237 -12.60 -7.73 3.27
CA GLY A 237 -11.20 -7.78 2.86
C GLY A 237 -10.57 -6.40 2.66
N GLN A 238 -11.34 -5.38 2.26
CA GLN A 238 -10.87 -4.00 2.16
C GLN A 238 -11.07 -3.18 3.44
N TRP A 239 -12.09 -3.51 4.23
CA TRP A 239 -12.41 -2.82 5.46
C TRP A 239 -11.36 -3.03 6.55
N LEU A 240 -10.83 -4.25 6.68
CA LEU A 240 -9.78 -4.55 7.66
C LEU A 240 -8.47 -3.75 7.41
N PRO A 241 -7.88 -3.73 6.19
CA PRO A 241 -6.75 -2.85 5.87
C PRO A 241 -7.07 -1.36 6.05
N TYR A 242 -8.28 -0.94 5.70
CA TYR A 242 -8.72 0.45 5.90
C TYR A 242 -8.74 0.83 7.39
N LEU A 243 -9.29 -0.01 8.26
CA LEU A 243 -9.27 0.21 9.70
C LEU A 243 -7.85 0.24 10.27
N ARG A 244 -6.97 -0.67 9.81
CA ARG A 244 -5.54 -0.65 10.17
C ARG A 244 -4.91 0.70 9.82
N HIS A 245 -5.16 1.19 8.61
CA HIS A 245 -4.67 2.50 8.18
C HIS A 245 -5.23 3.65 9.04
N LEU A 246 -6.53 3.65 9.34
CA LEU A 246 -7.13 4.66 10.21
C LEU A 246 -6.48 4.63 11.61
N LYS A 247 -6.17 3.45 12.14
CA LYS A 247 -5.54 3.33 13.46
C LYS A 247 -4.19 4.06 13.52
N GLU A 248 -3.39 3.91 12.48
CA GLU A 248 -2.06 4.53 12.38
C GLU A 248 -2.13 6.03 12.07
N ALA A 249 -2.96 6.41 11.09
CA ALA A 249 -2.94 7.76 10.52
C ALA A 249 -3.98 8.72 11.14
N TYR A 250 -5.12 8.19 11.60
CA TYR A 250 -6.27 8.97 12.07
C TYR A 250 -6.96 8.33 13.30
N PRO A 251 -6.32 8.32 14.49
CA PRO A 251 -6.82 7.59 15.66
C PRO A 251 -8.27 7.93 16.08
N TYR A 252 -8.69 9.19 15.89
CA TYR A 252 -10.06 9.61 16.15
C TYR A 252 -11.08 8.94 15.21
N LEU A 253 -10.80 8.93 13.90
CA LEU A 253 -11.64 8.26 12.91
C LEU A 253 -11.66 6.75 13.11
N PHE A 254 -10.53 6.16 13.52
CA PHE A 254 -10.47 4.75 13.90
C PHE A 254 -11.38 4.45 15.09
N SER A 255 -11.33 5.28 16.14
CA SER A 255 -12.20 5.13 17.31
C SER A 255 -13.68 5.19 16.92
N LEU A 256 -14.05 6.13 16.04
CA LEU A 256 -15.41 6.22 15.50
C LEU A 256 -15.79 4.98 14.69
N ALA A 257 -14.93 4.51 13.78
CA ALA A 257 -15.19 3.34 12.95
C ALA A 257 -15.29 2.04 13.77
N VAL A 258 -14.54 1.93 14.88
CA VAL A 258 -14.66 0.82 15.84
C VAL A 258 -16.00 0.87 16.59
N ARG A 259 -16.52 2.06 16.93
CA ARG A 259 -17.85 2.20 17.54
C ARG A 259 -18.97 1.83 16.56
N LEU A 260 -18.84 2.26 15.32
CA LEU A 260 -19.74 1.97 14.21
C LEU A 260 -19.45 0.63 13.51
N ASN A 261 -18.76 -0.29 14.19
CA ASN A 261 -18.37 -1.56 13.60
C ASN A 261 -19.62 -2.35 13.14
N PRO A 262 -19.73 -2.71 11.84
CA PRO A 262 -20.87 -3.44 11.28
C PRO A 262 -21.21 -4.78 11.93
N PHE A 263 -20.25 -5.39 12.63
CA PHE A 263 -20.41 -6.69 13.30
C PHE A 263 -20.85 -6.58 14.77
N ARG A 264 -21.06 -5.37 15.28
CA ARG A 264 -21.52 -5.08 16.64
C ARG A 264 -23.05 -5.05 16.70
N GLU A 265 -23.65 -5.64 17.75
CA GLU A 265 -25.11 -5.67 17.93
C GLU A 265 -25.75 -4.29 18.12
N ASN A 266 -25.10 -3.40 18.88
CA ASN A 266 -25.59 -2.05 19.20
C ASN A 266 -24.55 -1.00 18.78
N ALA A 267 -24.41 -0.76 17.48
CA ALA A 267 -23.51 0.27 16.96
C ALA A 267 -24.11 1.67 17.19
N HIS A 268 -23.48 2.49 18.04
CA HIS A 268 -23.87 3.88 18.31
C HIS A 268 -22.66 4.82 18.16
N ALA A 269 -22.89 6.03 17.65
CA ALA A 269 -21.82 6.99 17.33
C ALA A 269 -21.25 7.72 18.55
N GLU A 270 -22.05 7.86 19.61
CA GLU A 270 -21.76 8.65 20.81
C GLU A 270 -20.81 7.92 21.78
N ILE A 271 -20.14 8.70 22.63
CA ILE A 271 -19.23 8.22 23.68
C ILE A 271 -20.05 8.18 24.97
N ASP A 272 -20.17 6.99 25.59
CA ASP A 272 -20.61 6.88 26.99
C ASP A 272 -19.52 7.37 27.95
#